data_AF-A0A1B6VZL4-F1
#
_entry.id   AF-A0A1B6VZL4-F1
#
_cell.length_a   1.000
_cell.length_b   1.000
_cell.length_c   1.000
_cell.angle_alpha   90.00
_cell.angle_beta   90.00
_cell.angle_gamma   90.00
#
_symmetry.space_group_name_H-M   'P 1'
#
loop_
_entity.id
_entity.type
_entity.pdbx_description
1 polymer ?
#
loop_
_entity_poly.entity_id
_entity_poly.type
_entity_poly.pdbx_seq_one_letter_code
_entity_poly.pdbx_strand_id
1 'polypeptide(L)'
;MMKKLLSVLLLGLTLLLSACGDKPGEQFVGTWQSSDNRFQYEIKRDGNSQDAFVVKITETNPSHTASHTATVAGKLLDDTLIISGTFQFTIDPNTGEMIDHDIGERYKKAE
;
A
#
# COMPACT_ATOMS: atom_id res chain seq x y z
N MET A 1 -4.86 45.77 -20.43
CA MET A 1 -4.00 44.57 -20.33
C MET A 1 -4.11 44.01 -18.92
N MET A 2 -5.03 43.07 -18.66
CA MET A 2 -5.26 42.50 -17.30
C MET A 2 -5.78 41.06 -17.37
N LYS A 3 -5.45 40.32 -18.44
CA LYS A 3 -5.92 38.93 -18.65
C LYS A 3 -4.86 37.86 -18.36
N LYS A 4 -3.63 38.26 -18.02
CA LYS A 4 -2.52 37.31 -17.77
C LYS A 4 -2.30 36.97 -16.30
N LEU A 5 -2.92 37.71 -15.37
CA LEU A 5 -2.79 37.45 -13.92
C LEU A 5 -3.75 36.35 -13.42
N LEU A 6 -4.90 36.14 -14.08
CA LEU A 6 -5.87 35.12 -13.65
C LEU A 6 -5.41 33.68 -13.94
N SER A 7 -4.61 33.46 -14.98
CA SER A 7 -4.21 32.09 -15.38
C SER A 7 -3.12 31.49 -14.49
N VAL A 8 -2.33 32.30 -13.79
CA VAL A 8 -1.29 31.78 -12.86
C VAL A 8 -1.90 31.35 -11.53
N LEU A 9 -2.98 32.01 -11.10
CA LEU A 9 -3.66 31.66 -9.84
C LEU A 9 -4.38 30.31 -9.91
N LEU A 10 -4.93 29.93 -11.08
CA LEU A 10 -5.65 28.66 -11.25
C LEU A 10 -4.71 27.43 -11.26
N LEU A 11 -3.46 27.58 -11.72
CA LEU A 11 -2.48 26.49 -11.72
C LEU A 11 -1.87 26.24 -10.33
N GLY A 12 -1.90 27.24 -9.45
CA GLY A 12 -1.46 27.07 -8.06
C GLY A 12 -2.52 26.42 -7.16
N LEU A 13 -3.82 26.59 -7.50
CA LEU A 13 -4.91 26.10 -6.66
C LEU A 13 -5.19 24.61 -6.85
N THR A 14 -4.86 24.01 -8.00
CA THR A 14 -5.02 22.56 -8.21
C THR A 14 -4.00 21.71 -7.44
N LEU A 15 -2.88 22.30 -7.00
CA LEU A 15 -1.88 21.62 -6.15
C LEU A 15 -2.31 21.51 -4.67
N LEU A 16 -3.37 22.22 -4.27
CA LEU A 16 -3.86 22.23 -2.89
C LEU A 16 -5.00 21.23 -2.63
N LEU A 17 -5.57 20.60 -3.67
CA LEU A 17 -6.68 19.65 -3.52
C LEU A 17 -6.28 18.19 -3.29
N SER A 18 -5.00 17.82 -3.47
CA SER A 18 -4.53 16.44 -3.23
C SER A 18 -3.90 16.22 -1.85
N ALA A 19 -3.95 17.22 -0.96
CA ALA A 19 -3.42 17.11 0.40
C ALA A 19 -4.55 17.08 1.45
N CYS A 20 -5.57 16.23 1.24
CA CYS A 20 -6.08 15.49 2.39
C CYS A 20 -4.93 14.55 2.75
N GLY A 21 -4.07 14.99 3.67
CA GLY A 21 -2.80 14.35 3.98
C GLY A 21 -3.03 12.97 4.55
N ASP A 22 -3.18 11.98 3.67
CA ASP A 22 -3.20 10.59 4.06
C ASP A 22 -1.96 10.31 4.89
N LYS A 23 -2.16 9.64 6.02
CA LYS A 23 -1.04 9.30 6.90
C LYS A 23 0.00 8.51 6.11
N PRO A 24 1.32 8.67 6.36
CA PRO A 24 2.34 7.93 5.65
C PRO A 24 2.03 6.42 5.58
N GLY A 25 2.11 5.84 4.38
CA GLY A 25 1.79 4.43 4.15
C GLY A 25 0.31 4.07 4.10
N GLU A 26 -0.63 5.02 4.09
CA GLU A 26 -2.07 4.72 3.97
C GLU A 26 -2.40 3.93 2.69
N GLN A 27 -1.61 4.15 1.62
CA GLN A 27 -1.70 3.39 0.37
C GLN A 27 -1.67 1.87 0.58
N PHE A 28 -0.91 1.38 1.58
CA PHE A 28 -0.82 -0.05 1.90
C PHE A 28 -2.03 -0.60 2.65
N VAL A 29 -2.83 0.25 3.32
CA VAL A 29 -3.96 -0.22 4.13
C VAL A 29 -5.02 -0.83 3.22
N GLY A 30 -5.45 -2.05 3.57
CA GLY A 30 -6.43 -2.81 2.80
C GLY A 30 -6.05 -4.28 2.66
N THR A 31 -6.75 -4.96 1.75
CA THR A 31 -6.50 -6.38 1.44
C THR A 31 -5.85 -6.47 0.06
N TRP A 32 -4.77 -7.24 -0.04
CA TRP A 32 -3.99 -7.45 -1.25
C TRP A 32 -3.94 -8.92 -1.59
N GLN A 33 -4.14 -9.27 -2.86
CA GLN A 33 -4.29 -10.64 -3.33
C GLN A 33 -3.33 -10.92 -4.49
N SER A 34 -2.61 -12.05 -4.41
CA SER A 34 -1.81 -12.55 -5.54
C SER A 34 -2.71 -13.02 -6.67
N SER A 35 -2.22 -12.95 -7.91
CA SER A 35 -3.01 -13.32 -9.10
C SER A 35 -3.49 -14.77 -9.11
N ASP A 36 -2.75 -15.66 -8.45
CA ASP A 36 -3.06 -17.08 -8.33
C ASP A 36 -3.88 -17.44 -7.08
N ASN A 37 -4.30 -16.43 -6.30
CA ASN A 37 -5.03 -16.57 -5.04
C ASN A 37 -4.29 -17.35 -3.93
N ARG A 38 -2.97 -17.53 -4.04
CA ARG A 38 -2.20 -18.25 -3.02
C ARG A 38 -1.80 -17.38 -1.84
N PHE A 39 -1.59 -16.09 -2.03
CA PHE A 39 -1.17 -15.19 -0.96
C PHE A 39 -2.12 -14.01 -0.84
N GLN A 40 -2.64 -13.81 0.37
CA GLN A 40 -3.43 -12.63 0.72
C GLN A 40 -2.78 -11.90 1.89
N TYR A 41 -2.64 -10.58 1.78
CA TYR A 41 -2.17 -9.69 2.84
C TYR A 41 -3.28 -8.75 3.25
N GLU A 42 -3.72 -8.81 4.50
CA GLU A 42 -4.62 -7.83 5.11
C GLU A 42 -3.79 -6.90 6.00
N ILE A 43 -3.65 -5.64 5.60
CA ILE A 43 -2.77 -4.64 6.21
C ILE A 43 -3.61 -3.58 6.90
N LYS A 44 -3.36 -3.35 8.19
CA LYS A 44 -4.01 -2.33 9.01
C LYS A 44 -2.98 -1.50 9.76
N ARG A 45 -3.34 -0.27 10.14
CA ARG A 45 -2.53 0.50 11.09
C ARG A 45 -2.53 -0.14 12.46
N ASP A 46 -1.37 -0.09 13.11
CA ASP A 46 -1.24 -0.42 14.52
C ASP A 46 -1.56 0.81 15.38
N GLY A 47 -2.83 0.92 15.78
CA GLY A 47 -3.33 1.99 16.64
C GLY A 47 -3.11 3.40 16.07
N ASN A 48 -2.50 4.27 16.88
CA ASN A 48 -2.23 5.67 16.53
C ASN A 48 -0.83 5.89 15.95
N SER A 49 -0.07 4.83 15.65
CA SER A 49 1.25 4.99 15.06
C SER A 49 1.18 5.48 13.62
N GLN A 50 2.18 6.29 13.23
CA GLN A 50 2.32 6.77 11.86
C GLN A 50 3.02 5.75 10.96
N ASP A 51 3.91 4.93 11.52
CA ASP A 51 4.80 4.03 10.79
C ASP A 51 4.59 2.54 11.13
N ALA A 52 3.71 2.19 12.07
CA ALA A 52 3.49 0.80 12.48
C ALA A 52 2.19 0.22 11.93
N PHE A 53 2.27 -1.05 11.52
CA PHE A 53 1.19 -1.79 10.87
C PHE A 53 1.07 -3.19 11.48
N VAL A 54 -0.15 -3.72 11.43
CA VAL A 54 -0.43 -5.14 11.69
C VAL A 54 -0.79 -5.77 10.35
N VAL A 55 -0.07 -6.83 9.98
CA VAL A 55 -0.23 -7.52 8.70
C VAL A 55 -0.62 -8.96 8.94
N LYS A 56 -1.80 -9.34 8.46
CA LYS A 56 -2.28 -10.71 8.47
C LYS A 56 -2.02 -11.33 7.10
N ILE A 57 -1.18 -12.34 7.07
CA ILE A 57 -0.77 -13.08 5.88
C ILE A 57 -1.56 -14.38 5.85
N THR A 58 -2.28 -14.64 4.75
CA THR A 58 -2.93 -15.92 4.50
C THR A 58 -2.27 -16.57 3.30
N GLU A 59 -1.65 -17.72 3.53
CA GLU A 59 -1.09 -18.57 2.49
C GLU A 59 -2.02 -19.75 2.24
N THR A 60 -2.40 -19.95 0.99
CA THR A 60 -3.18 -21.08 0.52
C THR A 60 -2.28 -21.99 -0.31
N ASN A 61 -2.35 -23.30 -0.06
CA ASN A 61 -1.56 -24.27 -0.80
C ASN A 61 -1.94 -24.27 -2.30
N PRO A 62 -1.05 -24.75 -3.20
CA PRO A 62 -1.33 -24.71 -4.65
C PRO A 62 -2.61 -25.42 -5.08
N SER A 63 -3.11 -26.40 -4.31
CA SER A 63 -4.35 -27.11 -4.60
C SER A 63 -5.61 -26.41 -4.07
N HIS A 64 -5.48 -25.28 -3.37
CA HIS A 64 -6.58 -24.53 -2.74
C HIS A 64 -7.43 -25.33 -1.76
N THR A 65 -6.84 -26.32 -1.10
CA THR A 65 -7.55 -27.21 -0.16
C THR A 65 -7.23 -26.90 1.30
N ALA A 66 -6.15 -26.16 1.56
CA ALA A 66 -5.71 -25.81 2.90
C ALA A 66 -5.08 -24.42 2.89
N SER A 67 -5.28 -23.69 3.99
CA SER A 67 -4.66 -22.39 4.22
C SER A 67 -4.04 -22.31 5.61
N HIS A 68 -3.03 -21.46 5.72
CA HIS A 68 -2.37 -21.07 6.95
C HIS A 68 -2.42 -19.55 7.08
N THR A 69 -2.61 -19.06 8.30
CA THR A 69 -2.66 -17.62 8.57
C THR A 69 -1.72 -17.27 9.70
N ALA A 70 -0.93 -16.23 9.49
CA ALA A 70 -0.07 -15.63 10.50
C ALA A 70 -0.32 -14.12 10.57
N THR A 71 -0.16 -13.54 11.77
CA THR A 71 -0.19 -12.09 11.96
C THR A 71 1.20 -11.63 12.39
N VAL A 72 1.73 -10.63 11.70
CA VAL A 72 3.07 -10.09 11.92
C VAL A 72 3.04 -8.58 12.02
N ALA A 73 4.07 -8.00 12.62
CA ALA A 73 4.27 -6.57 12.63
C ALA A 73 4.84 -6.10 11.28
N GLY A 74 4.37 -4.95 10.83
CA GLY A 74 4.92 -4.18 9.72
C GLY A 74 5.42 -2.83 10.19
N LYS A 75 6.47 -2.33 9.55
CA LYS A 75 7.00 -0.98 9.76
C LYS A 75 7.23 -0.30 8.42
N LEU A 76 6.77 0.94 8.31
CA LEU A 76 7.08 1.80 7.18
C LEU A 76 8.44 2.47 7.39
N LEU A 77 9.30 2.35 6.38
CA LEU A 77 10.54 3.09 6.25
C LEU A 77 10.52 3.79 4.90
N ASP A 78 10.46 5.13 4.94
CA ASP A 78 10.19 5.97 3.76
C ASP A 78 8.91 5.51 3.05
N ASP A 79 9.01 5.04 1.80
CA ASP A 79 7.89 4.53 1.01
C ASP A 79 7.81 2.99 0.98
N THR A 80 8.61 2.31 1.79
CA THR A 80 8.70 0.83 1.83
C THR A 80 8.08 0.28 3.09
N LEU A 81 7.11 -0.62 2.94
CA LEU A 81 6.58 -1.40 4.06
C LEU A 81 7.44 -2.65 4.26
N ILE A 82 8.07 -2.75 5.44
CA ILE A 82 8.88 -3.88 5.85
C ILE A 82 8.08 -4.73 6.83
N ILE A 83 7.78 -6.00 6.51
CA ILE A 83 7.05 -6.91 7.40
C ILE A 83 7.94 -8.07 7.84
N SER A 84 7.76 -8.52 9.08
CA SER A 84 8.60 -9.57 9.70
C SER A 84 10.12 -9.27 9.67
N GLY A 85 10.51 -8.02 9.40
CA GLY A 85 11.90 -7.59 9.25
C GLY A 85 12.60 -8.02 7.97
N THR A 86 11.90 -8.68 7.03
CA THR A 86 12.52 -9.25 5.81
C THR A 86 11.82 -8.82 4.53
N PHE A 87 10.50 -9.02 4.44
CA PHE A 87 9.78 -8.76 3.19
C PHE A 87 9.55 -7.27 2.99
N GLN A 88 9.86 -6.79 1.79
CA GLN A 88 9.82 -5.38 1.44
C GLN A 88 8.78 -5.13 0.36
N PHE A 89 7.84 -4.23 0.66
CA PHE A 89 6.75 -3.89 -0.24
C PHE A 89 6.74 -2.41 -0.62
N THR A 90 6.49 -2.12 -1.89
CA THR A 90 6.13 -0.77 -2.37
C THR A 90 4.84 -0.82 -3.18
N ILE A 91 4.22 0.33 -3.41
CA ILE A 91 3.12 0.46 -4.37
C ILE A 91 3.66 0.98 -5.71
N ASP A 92 3.32 0.30 -6.80
CA ASP A 92 3.57 0.81 -8.15
C ASP A 92 2.64 2.01 -8.41
N PRO A 93 3.17 3.23 -8.61
CA PRO A 93 2.32 4.41 -8.79
C PRO A 93 1.52 4.39 -10.10
N ASN A 94 1.89 3.55 -11.07
CA ASN A 94 1.20 3.47 -12.36
C ASN A 94 0.03 2.49 -12.33
N THR A 95 0.14 1.42 -11.55
CA THR A 95 -0.87 0.35 -11.51
C THR A 95 -1.64 0.29 -10.20
N GLY A 96 -1.12 0.90 -9.13
CA GLY A 96 -1.64 0.78 -7.77
C GLY A 96 -1.42 -0.59 -7.15
N GLU A 97 -0.65 -1.48 -7.80
CA GLU A 97 -0.34 -2.81 -7.28
C GLU A 97 0.76 -2.74 -6.21
N MET A 98 0.65 -3.60 -5.20
CA MET A 98 1.72 -3.80 -4.25
C MET A 98 2.75 -4.78 -4.83
N ILE A 99 4.04 -4.44 -4.74
CA ILE A 99 5.15 -5.24 -5.26
C ILE A 99 5.95 -5.79 -4.08
N ASP A 100 6.18 -7.09 -4.04
CA ASP A 100 7.21 -7.72 -3.20
C ASP A 100 8.55 -7.65 -3.92
N HIS A 101 9.53 -6.95 -3.35
CA HIS A 101 10.85 -6.78 -3.97
C HIS A 101 11.74 -8.02 -3.88
N ASP A 102 11.47 -8.93 -2.94
CA ASP A 102 12.32 -10.11 -2.74
C ASP A 102 12.09 -11.14 -3.85
N ILE A 103 10.86 -11.26 -4.34
CA ILE A 103 10.46 -12.26 -5.35
C ILE A 103 9.86 -11.64 -6.63
N GLY A 104 9.65 -10.33 -6.67
CA GLY A 104 9.07 -9.63 -7.83
C GLY A 104 7.57 -9.89 -8.03
N GLU A 105 6.89 -10.45 -7.02
CA GLU A 105 5.47 -10.77 -7.09
C GLU A 105 4.61 -9.51 -6.90
N ARG A 106 3.46 -9.48 -7.59
CA ARG A 106 2.54 -8.35 -7.61
C ARG A 106 1.19 -8.76 -7.05
N TYR A 107 0.64 -7.87 -6.23
CA TYR A 107 -0.62 -8.07 -5.55
C TYR A 107 -1.59 -6.95 -5.92
N LYS A 108 -2.83 -7.35 -6.23
CA LYS A 108 -3.91 -6.41 -6.50
C LYS A 108 -4.70 -6.14 -5.23
N LYS A 109 -5.13 -4.90 -5.05
CA LYS A 109 -6.02 -4.55 -3.95
C LYS A 109 -7.38 -5.19 -4.20
N ALA A 110 -7.89 -5.94 -3.22
CA ALA A 110 -9.25 -6.46 -3.26
C ALA A 110 -10.24 -5.32 -3.00
N GLU A 111 -11.30 -5.26 -3.81
CA GLU A 111 -12.39 -4.27 -3.70
C GLU A 111 -13.27 -4.48 -2.45
#